data_AF-A0AAE0TT21-F1
#
_entry.id   AF-A0AAE0TT21-F1
#
_cell.length_a   1.000
_cell.length_b   1.000
_cell.length_c   1.000
_cell.angle_alpha   90.00
_cell.angle_beta   90.00
_cell.angle_gamma   90.00
#
_symmetry.space_group_name_H-M   'P 1'
#
loop_
_entity.id
_entity.type
_entity.pdbx_description
1 polymer ?
#
loop_
_entity_poly.entity_id
_entity_poly.type
_entity_poly.pdbx_seq_one_letter_code
_entity_poly.pdbx_strand_id
1 'polypeptide(L)'
;MGMFAGTAFGIARGAPPLIYSLAMGGQWFTLGSSYYGARLVALRALRGYEGPRSADKTKASAIAGGFAGAVSGMIRGPRNILPGAAVFMLLGAGGQAVVNSVDSKPVDPNAPKKGFLDSKWSPVTRLTDRDYEKMLEEKLLRVEAEIAIVDDSIKALHDEEQKGVRESSPKQADES
;
A
#
# COMPACT_ATOMS: atom_id res chain seq x y z
N MET A 1 -9.82 5.57 0.05
CA MET A 1 -11.17 5.11 0.48
C MET A 1 -12.32 5.96 -0.09
N GLY A 2 -12.24 7.31 -0.12
CA GLY A 2 -13.34 8.16 -0.60
C GLY A 2 -13.76 7.98 -2.07
N MET A 3 -12.81 7.68 -2.97
CA MET A 3 -13.10 7.57 -4.40
C MET A 3 -13.86 6.28 -4.77
N PHE A 4 -13.52 5.14 -4.15
CA PHE A 4 -14.19 3.86 -4.37
C PHE A 4 -15.56 3.75 -3.70
N ALA A 5 -15.72 4.33 -2.50
CA ALA A 5 -17.03 4.41 -1.86
C ALA A 5 -17.97 5.39 -2.60
N GLY A 6 -17.42 6.48 -3.14
CA GLY A 6 -18.16 7.48 -3.92
C GLY A 6 -18.66 6.98 -5.28
N THR A 7 -17.90 6.12 -5.96
CA THR A 7 -18.35 5.51 -7.23
C THR A 7 -19.49 4.51 -7.02
N ALA A 8 -19.40 3.66 -6.00
CA ALA A 8 -20.46 2.70 -5.68
C ALA A 8 -21.79 3.41 -5.30
N PHE A 9 -21.72 4.50 -4.53
CA PHE A 9 -22.89 5.27 -4.13
C PHE A 9 -23.45 6.17 -5.25
N GLY A 10 -22.59 6.68 -6.15
CA GLY A 10 -22.98 7.52 -7.29
C GLY A 10 -23.76 6.75 -8.37
N ILE A 11 -23.40 5.48 -8.60
CA ILE A 11 -24.11 4.60 -9.54
C ILE A 11 -25.51 4.25 -9.01
N ALA A 12 -25.64 3.99 -7.71
CA ALA A 12 -26.92 3.63 -7.08
C ALA A 12 -27.98 4.74 -7.08
N ARG A 13 -27.58 6.01 -7.27
CA ARG A 13 -28.48 7.17 -7.21
C ARG A 13 -28.66 7.92 -8.54
N GLY A 14 -28.08 7.42 -9.64
CA GLY A 14 -28.21 8.02 -10.98
C GLY A 14 -27.53 9.39 -11.15
N ALA A 15 -26.52 9.71 -10.34
CA ALA A 15 -25.81 11.00 -10.40
C ALA A 15 -24.48 10.86 -11.16
N PRO A 16 -23.90 11.94 -11.74
CA PRO A 16 -22.65 11.88 -12.50
C PRO A 16 -21.49 11.34 -11.62
N PRO A 17 -20.99 10.10 -11.87
CA PRO A 17 -20.06 9.43 -10.95
C PRO A 17 -18.72 10.16 -10.81
N LEU A 18 -18.34 10.90 -11.85
CA LEU A 18 -17.08 11.64 -11.90
C LEU A 18 -17.08 12.87 -10.96
N ILE A 19 -18.19 13.61 -10.91
CA ILE A 19 -18.29 14.84 -10.10
C ILE A 19 -18.37 14.48 -8.62
N TYR A 20 -19.13 13.43 -8.27
CA TYR A 20 -19.22 12.97 -6.89
C TYR A 20 -17.93 12.32 -6.39
N SER A 21 -17.20 11.59 -7.24
CA SER A 21 -15.90 11.00 -6.85
C SER A 21 -14.82 12.07 -6.66
N LEU A 22 -14.80 13.12 -7.50
CA LEU A 22 -13.92 14.28 -7.31
C LEU A 22 -14.29 15.11 -6.07
N ALA A 23 -15.58 15.38 -5.83
CA ALA A 23 -16.02 16.13 -4.65
C ALA A 23 -15.71 15.37 -3.35
N MET A 24 -15.98 14.06 -3.30
CA MET A 24 -15.65 13.23 -2.14
C MET A 24 -14.14 13.04 -1.96
N GLY A 25 -13.39 12.97 -3.07
CA GLY A 25 -11.93 12.96 -3.05
C GLY A 25 -11.36 14.26 -2.47
N GLY A 26 -11.84 15.41 -2.96
CA GLY A 26 -11.47 16.73 -2.46
C GLY A 26 -11.80 16.91 -0.97
N GLN A 27 -12.99 16.51 -0.54
CA GLN A 27 -13.38 16.60 0.87
C GLN A 27 -12.48 15.75 1.78
N TRP A 28 -12.18 14.50 1.38
CA TRP A 28 -11.24 13.64 2.11
C TRP A 28 -9.81 14.15 2.08
N PHE A 29 -9.40 14.78 0.98
CA PHE A 29 -8.09 15.40 0.85
C PHE A 29 -7.95 16.60 1.79
N THR A 30 -8.96 17.46 1.89
CA THR A 30 -8.97 18.58 2.84
C THR A 30 -8.94 18.09 4.28
N LEU A 31 -9.72 17.07 4.62
CA LEU A 31 -9.70 16.42 5.93
C LEU A 31 -8.32 15.82 6.26
N GLY A 32 -7.72 15.09 5.32
CA GLY A 32 -6.41 14.47 5.51
C GLY A 32 -5.28 15.51 5.64
N SER A 33 -5.25 16.50 4.77
CA SER A 33 -4.24 17.56 4.76
C SER A 33 -4.32 18.45 6.01
N SER A 34 -5.52 18.84 6.42
CA SER A 34 -5.72 19.64 7.64
C SER A 34 -5.33 18.86 8.90
N TYR A 35 -5.67 17.57 8.98
CA TYR A 35 -5.26 16.71 10.09
C TYR A 35 -3.75 16.54 10.16
N TYR A 36 -3.10 16.18 9.04
CA TYR A 36 -1.67 15.91 9.03
C TYR A 36 -0.85 17.18 9.32
N GLY A 37 -1.23 18.31 8.72
CA GLY A 37 -0.60 19.61 8.98
C GLY A 37 -0.75 20.04 10.44
N ALA A 38 -1.96 20.00 10.99
CA ALA A 38 -2.22 20.36 12.39
C ALA A 38 -1.50 19.43 13.37
N ARG A 39 -1.45 18.13 13.08
CA ARG A 39 -0.73 17.13 13.88
C ARG A 39 0.77 17.40 13.89
N LEU A 40 1.36 17.74 12.74
CA LEU A 40 2.79 18.03 12.65
C LEU A 40 3.17 19.26 13.47
N VAL A 41 2.37 20.32 13.40
CA VAL A 41 2.56 21.55 14.20
C VAL A 41 2.37 21.25 15.68
N ALA A 42 1.30 20.55 16.07
CA ALA A 42 1.05 20.20 17.46
C ALA A 42 2.14 19.30 18.04
N LEU A 43 2.62 18.31 17.28
CA LEU A 43 3.74 17.48 17.69
C LEU A 43 5.03 18.29 17.83
N ARG A 44 5.32 19.23 16.92
CA ARG A 44 6.51 20.10 17.02
C ARG A 44 6.43 21.02 18.24
N ALA A 45 5.26 21.58 18.54
CA ALA A 45 5.05 22.43 19.70
C ALA A 45 5.11 21.66 21.03
N LEU A 46 4.69 20.39 21.03
CA LEU A 46 4.69 19.52 22.21
C LEU A 46 5.99 18.72 22.36
N ARG A 47 6.91 18.75 21.39
CA ARG A 47 8.17 18.01 21.44
C ARG A 47 9.11 18.72 22.42
N GLY A 48 9.12 18.25 23.67
CA GLY A 48 10.20 18.55 24.61
C GLY A 48 11.53 17.89 24.19
N TYR A 49 12.60 18.23 24.91
CA TYR A 49 13.98 17.77 24.64
C TYR A 49 14.15 16.24 24.68
N GLU A 50 13.24 15.50 25.32
CA GLU A 50 13.32 14.04 25.54
C GLU A 50 12.53 13.19 24.54
N GLY A 51 11.95 13.78 23.49
CA GLY A 51 11.20 13.05 22.47
C GLY A 51 9.72 12.81 22.82
N PRO A 52 8.89 12.38 21.84
CA PRO A 52 7.44 12.42 21.98
C PRO A 52 6.93 11.28 22.88
N ARG A 53 6.55 11.63 24.11
CA ARG A 53 5.87 10.74 25.06
C ARG A 53 4.52 10.30 24.46
N SER A 54 4.06 9.11 24.84
CA SER A 54 2.75 8.58 24.43
C SER A 54 1.60 9.57 24.67
N ALA A 55 1.65 10.31 25.79
CA ALA A 55 0.69 11.36 26.11
C ALA A 55 0.71 12.54 25.11
N ASP A 56 1.88 12.93 24.61
CA ASP A 56 2.01 14.05 23.66
C ASP A 56 1.48 13.68 22.28
N LYS A 57 1.63 12.41 21.88
CA LYS A 57 1.03 11.87 20.65
C LYS A 57 -0.49 11.92 20.73
N THR A 58 -1.08 11.53 21.86
CA THR A 58 -2.54 11.58 22.07
C THR A 58 -3.06 13.01 22.04
N LYS A 59 -2.41 13.94 22.75
CA LYS A 59 -2.77 15.37 22.75
C LYS A 59 -2.67 16.00 21.36
N ALA A 60 -1.57 15.75 20.64
CA ALA A 60 -1.39 16.28 19.29
C ALA A 60 -2.46 15.78 18.32
N SER A 61 -2.96 14.56 18.53
CA SER A 61 -3.97 13.95 17.67
C SER A 61 -5.39 14.41 18.01
N ALA A 62 -5.65 14.69 19.28
CA ALA A 62 -6.87 15.36 19.70
C ALA A 62 -6.95 16.76 19.10
N ILE A 63 -5.87 17.55 19.19
CA ILE A 63 -5.79 18.91 18.62
C ILE A 63 -5.95 18.86 17.10
N ALA A 64 -5.22 17.95 16.42
CA ALA A 64 -5.32 17.79 14.98
C ALA A 64 -6.70 17.33 14.52
N GLY A 65 -7.32 16.40 15.26
CA GLY A 65 -8.68 15.95 15.01
C GLY A 65 -9.70 17.08 15.19
N GLY A 66 -9.58 17.85 16.27
CA GLY A 66 -10.42 19.03 16.51
C GLY A 66 -10.30 20.08 15.40
N PHE A 67 -9.07 20.37 14.95
CA PHE A 67 -8.83 21.32 13.86
C PHE A 67 -9.39 20.82 12.52
N ALA A 68 -9.11 19.56 12.16
CA ALA A 68 -9.65 18.96 10.92
C ALA A 68 -11.19 18.89 10.94
N GLY A 69 -11.77 18.57 12.09
CA GLY A 69 -13.22 18.57 12.30
C GLY A 69 -13.85 19.95 12.21
N ALA A 70 -13.17 20.99 12.72
CA ALA A 70 -13.60 22.38 12.61
C ALA A 70 -13.57 22.86 11.15
N VAL A 71 -12.48 22.57 10.42
CA VAL A 71 -12.35 22.88 8.98
C VAL A 71 -13.43 22.17 8.17
N SER A 72 -13.68 20.89 8.45
CA SER A 72 -14.74 20.13 7.78
C SER A 72 -16.14 20.64 8.10
N GLY A 73 -16.38 21.03 9.36
CA GLY A 73 -17.62 21.66 9.79
C GLY A 73 -17.87 22.98 9.09
N MET A 74 -16.83 23.79 8.89
CA MET A 74 -16.91 25.08 8.19
C MET A 74 -17.40 24.92 6.74
N ILE A 75 -16.96 23.87 6.03
CA ILE A 75 -17.40 23.58 4.66
C ILE A 75 -18.92 23.29 4.59
N ARG A 76 -19.52 22.77 5.67
CA ARG A 76 -20.96 22.45 5.77
C ARG A 76 -21.78 23.55 6.45
N GLY A 77 -21.14 24.60 6.96
CA GLY A 77 -21.76 25.75 7.61
C GLY A 77 -21.26 26.01 9.05
N PRO A 78 -21.28 27.26 9.54
CA PRO A 78 -20.66 27.64 10.82
C PRO A 78 -21.27 26.94 12.04
N ARG A 79 -22.54 26.52 11.96
CA ARG A 79 -23.23 25.77 13.02
C ARG A 79 -22.69 24.34 13.19
N ASN A 80 -21.94 23.83 12.22
CA ASN A 80 -21.40 22.47 12.22
C ASN A 80 -19.92 22.40 12.66
N ILE A 81 -19.29 23.54 12.98
CA ILE A 81 -17.87 23.62 13.40
C ILE A 81 -17.64 22.92 14.74
N LEU A 82 -18.39 23.30 15.78
CA LEU A 82 -18.28 22.74 17.13
C LEU A 82 -18.56 21.23 17.18
N PRO A 83 -19.68 20.71 16.63
CA PRO A 83 -19.94 19.27 16.64
C PRO A 83 -18.92 18.50 15.79
N GLY A 84 -18.46 19.07 14.67
CA GLY A 84 -17.39 18.49 13.85
C GLY A 84 -16.07 18.37 14.62
N ALA A 85 -15.64 19.45 15.27
CA ALA A 85 -14.44 19.46 16.09
C ALA A 85 -14.50 18.41 17.22
N ALA A 86 -15.63 18.33 17.94
CA ALA A 86 -15.78 17.38 19.06
C ALA A 86 -15.65 15.92 18.60
N VAL A 87 -16.37 15.53 17.54
CA VAL A 87 -16.34 14.15 17.04
C VAL A 87 -14.95 13.77 16.53
N PHE A 88 -14.33 14.63 15.72
CA PHE A 88 -13.00 14.32 15.16
C PHE A 88 -11.88 14.43 16.20
N MET A 89 -12.03 15.25 17.24
CA MET A 89 -11.14 15.29 18.41
C MET A 89 -11.18 13.97 19.18
N LEU A 90 -12.38 13.46 19.49
CA LEU A 90 -12.57 12.17 20.15
C LEU A 90 -12.00 11.02 19.30
N LEU A 91 -12.25 11.06 17.99
CA LEU A 91 -11.72 10.07 17.04
C LEU A 91 -10.19 10.12 16.97
N GLY A 92 -9.58 11.31 16.96
CA GLY A 92 -8.13 11.48 16.95
C GLY A 92 -7.47 11.01 18.25
N ALA A 93 -8.06 11.33 19.40
CA ALA A 93 -7.58 10.88 20.72
C ALA A 93 -7.75 9.37 20.88
N GLY A 94 -8.93 8.84 20.58
CA GLY A 94 -9.24 7.41 20.65
C GLY A 94 -8.38 6.57 19.69
N GLY A 95 -8.19 7.06 18.46
CA GLY A 95 -7.33 6.40 17.48
C GLY A 95 -5.87 6.29 17.95
N GLN A 96 -5.33 7.33 18.59
CA GLN A 96 -3.99 7.23 19.20
C GLN A 96 -3.94 6.34 20.42
N ALA A 97 -4.98 6.31 21.24
CA ALA A 97 -5.02 5.44 22.42
C ALA A 97 -4.93 3.96 22.02
N VAL A 98 -5.61 3.57 20.92
CA VAL A 98 -5.52 2.23 20.35
C VAL A 98 -4.10 1.93 19.86
N VAL A 99 -3.50 2.83 19.07
CA VAL A 99 -2.13 2.65 18.56
C VAL A 99 -1.13 2.53 19.71
N ASN A 100 -1.23 3.42 20.70
CA ASN A 100 -0.34 3.40 21.86
C ASN A 100 -0.51 2.13 22.71
N SER A 101 -1.72 1.56 22.79
CA SER A 101 -1.97 0.30 23.51
C SER A 101 -1.37 -0.91 22.80
N VAL A 102 -1.34 -0.91 21.47
CA VAL A 102 -0.70 -1.96 20.67
C VAL A 102 0.83 -1.86 20.77
N ASP A 103 1.39 -0.64 20.71
CA ASP A 103 2.82 -0.39 20.81
C ASP A 103 3.39 -0.64 22.22
N SER A 104 2.56 -0.51 23.27
CA SER A 104 2.98 -0.71 24.67
C SER A 104 3.04 -2.18 25.09
N LYS A 105 2.61 -3.13 24.24
CA LYS A 105 2.79 -4.55 24.54
C LYS A 105 4.28 -4.90 24.44
N PRO A 106 4.88 -5.52 25.48
CA PRO A 106 6.28 -5.93 25.42
C PRO A 106 6.44 -6.87 24.22
N VAL A 107 7.23 -6.41 23.27
CA VAL A 107 7.58 -7.18 22.09
C VAL A 107 8.60 -8.20 22.55
N ASP A 108 8.17 -9.44 22.76
CA ASP A 108 9.09 -10.56 22.94
C ASP A 108 10.00 -10.62 21.71
N PRO A 109 11.32 -10.45 21.87
CA PRO A 109 12.26 -10.43 20.74
C PRO A 109 12.32 -11.75 19.97
N ASN A 110 11.85 -12.86 20.56
CA ASN A 110 11.79 -14.18 19.92
C ASN A 110 10.38 -14.55 19.42
N ALA A 111 9.35 -13.75 19.72
CA ALA A 111 8.01 -14.00 19.19
C ALA A 111 7.85 -13.36 17.80
N PRO A 112 7.30 -14.06 16.80
CA PRO A 112 6.96 -13.45 15.51
C PRO A 112 5.96 -12.31 15.76
N LYS A 113 6.37 -11.08 15.47
CA LYS A 113 5.55 -9.88 15.65
C LYS A 113 4.35 -9.93 14.71
N LYS A 114 3.24 -10.54 15.15
CA LYS A 114 1.95 -10.53 14.43
C LYS A 114 1.46 -9.09 14.32
N GLY A 115 1.73 -8.46 13.18
CA GLY A 115 1.33 -7.09 12.87
C GLY A 115 -0.05 -7.04 12.22
N PHE A 116 -0.56 -5.82 12.02
CA PHE A 116 -1.77 -5.57 11.23
C PHE A 116 -1.71 -6.21 9.82
N LEU A 117 -0.51 -6.29 9.25
CA LEU A 117 -0.25 -6.90 7.94
C LEU A 117 -0.34 -8.44 7.96
N ASP A 118 -0.24 -9.09 9.11
CA ASP A 118 -0.42 -10.55 9.26
C ASP A 118 -1.88 -10.92 9.55
N SER A 119 -2.78 -9.93 9.54
CA SER A 119 -4.21 -10.14 9.72
C SER A 119 -4.83 -10.75 8.47
N LYS A 120 -5.86 -11.57 8.65
CA LYS A 120 -6.70 -12.15 7.58
C LYS A 120 -7.30 -11.12 6.61
N TRP A 121 -7.27 -9.85 6.98
CA TRP A 121 -7.80 -8.72 6.21
C TRP A 121 -6.74 -7.98 5.39
N SER A 122 -5.47 -8.36 5.52
CA SER A 122 -4.39 -7.77 4.73
C SER A 122 -4.17 -8.59 3.45
N PRO A 123 -4.34 -7.99 2.26
CA PRO A 123 -3.97 -8.62 0.99
C PRO A 123 -2.45 -8.69 0.79
N VAL A 124 -1.66 -8.13 1.73
CA VAL A 124 -0.20 -8.13 1.69
C VAL A 124 0.32 -8.95 2.86
N THR A 125 1.08 -10.00 2.57
CA THR A 125 1.77 -10.80 3.59
C THR A 125 3.15 -10.21 3.88
N ARG A 126 3.58 -10.25 5.13
CA ARG A 126 5.00 -10.02 5.45
C ARG A 126 5.80 -11.23 5.02
N LEU A 127 6.92 -11.00 4.34
CA LEU A 127 7.95 -11.99 4.09
C LEU A 127 9.03 -11.84 5.16
N THR A 128 9.47 -12.95 5.76
CA THR A 128 10.72 -12.97 6.54
C THR A 128 11.91 -13.13 5.60
N ASP A 129 13.12 -12.80 6.07
CA ASP A 129 14.35 -12.91 5.27
C ASP A 129 14.53 -14.32 4.69
N ARG A 130 14.17 -15.36 5.47
CA ARG A 130 14.23 -16.75 5.03
C ARG A 130 13.17 -17.08 3.97
N ASP A 131 11.97 -16.53 4.10
CA ASP A 131 10.93 -16.72 3.09
C ASP A 131 11.29 -16.02 1.78
N TYR A 132 12.01 -14.89 1.86
CA TYR A 132 12.51 -14.18 0.69
C TYR A 132 13.63 -14.96 0.00
N GLU A 133 14.58 -15.48 0.77
CA GLU A 133 15.65 -16.35 0.26
C GLU A 133 15.08 -17.57 -0.46
N LYS A 134 14.13 -18.27 0.17
CA LYS A 134 13.45 -19.41 -0.45
C LYS A 134 12.71 -19.03 -1.74
N MET A 135 12.01 -17.89 -1.76
CA MET A 135 11.32 -17.42 -2.96
C MET A 135 12.31 -17.10 -4.09
N LEU A 136 13.47 -16.55 -3.76
CA LEU A 136 14.52 -16.28 -4.75
C LEU A 136 15.11 -17.57 -5.31
N GLU A 137 15.36 -18.57 -4.47
CA GLU A 137 15.82 -19.89 -4.91
C GLU A 137 14.81 -20.57 -5.84
N GLU A 138 13.52 -20.57 -5.48
CA GLU A 138 12.45 -21.14 -6.32
C GLU A 138 12.36 -20.44 -7.68
N LYS A 139 12.53 -19.10 -7.71
CA LYS A 139 12.54 -18.33 -8.96
C LYS A 139 13.78 -18.60 -9.80
N LEU A 140 14.93 -18.76 -9.17
CA LEU A 140 16.19 -19.07 -9.85
C LEU A 140 16.09 -20.42 -10.55
N LEU A 141 15.66 -21.46 -9.83
CA LEU A 141 15.44 -22.81 -10.38
C LEU A 141 14.47 -22.81 -11.57
N ARG A 142 13.38 -22.03 -11.47
CA ARG A 142 12.43 -21.88 -12.58
C ARG A 142 13.07 -21.25 -13.82
N VAL A 143 13.83 -20.18 -13.62
CA VAL A 143 14.52 -19.49 -14.73
C VAL A 143 15.56 -20.40 -15.38
N GLU A 144 16.33 -21.16 -14.58
CA GLU A 144 17.29 -22.14 -15.10
C GLU A 144 16.62 -23.24 -15.93
N ALA A 145 15.46 -23.74 -15.49
CA ALA A 145 14.69 -24.71 -16.26
C ALA A 145 14.14 -24.12 -17.58
N GLU A 146 13.67 -22.87 -17.55
CA GLU A 146 13.21 -22.16 -18.75
C GLU A 146 14.38 -21.92 -19.73
N ILE A 147 15.59 -21.62 -19.24
CA ILE A 147 16.80 -21.49 -20.06
C ILE A 147 17.15 -22.82 -20.75
N ALA A 148 17.08 -23.94 -20.03
CA ALA A 148 17.38 -25.26 -20.60
C ALA A 148 16.44 -25.62 -21.76
N ILE A 149 15.14 -25.33 -21.61
CA ILE A 149 14.14 -25.54 -22.67
C ILE A 149 14.44 -24.67 -23.90
N VAL A 150 14.85 -23.42 -23.68
CA VAL A 150 15.21 -22.50 -24.76
C VAL A 150 16.49 -22.96 -25.46
N ASP A 151 17.50 -23.44 -24.72
CA ASP A 151 18.75 -23.96 -25.30
C ASP A 151 18.49 -25.20 -26.18
N ASP A 152 17.62 -26.10 -25.74
CA ASP A 152 17.20 -27.26 -26.54
C ASP A 152 16.43 -26.83 -27.80
N SER A 153 15.60 -25.79 -27.70
CA SER A 153 14.88 -25.21 -28.85
C SER A 153 15.85 -24.57 -29.86
N ILE A 154 16.89 -23.87 -29.38
CA ILE A 154 17.93 -23.27 -30.23
C ILE A 154 18.75 -24.35 -30.95
N LYS A 155 19.13 -25.43 -30.25
CA LYS A 155 19.84 -26.57 -30.87
C LYS A 155 19.01 -27.25 -31.95
N ALA A 156 17.72 -27.48 -31.69
CA ALA A 156 16.82 -28.07 -32.67
C ALA A 156 16.74 -27.21 -33.95
N LEU A 157 16.64 -25.88 -33.82
CA LEU A 157 16.63 -24.95 -34.95
C LEU A 157 17.95 -24.99 -35.74
N HIS A 158 19.09 -25.03 -35.06
CA HIS A 158 20.40 -25.16 -35.73
C HIS A 158 20.58 -26.52 -36.43
N ASP A 159 20.07 -27.61 -35.87
CA ASP A 159 20.10 -28.93 -36.49
C ASP A 159 19.20 -29.00 -37.73
N GLU A 160 18.05 -28.35 -37.72
CA GLU A 160 17.17 -28.19 -38.88
C GLU A 160 17.84 -27.36 -39.98
N GLU A 161 18.48 -26.24 -39.62
CA GLU A 161 19.24 -25.39 -40.55
C GLU A 161 20.41 -26.17 -41.18
N GLN A 162 21.15 -26.96 -40.40
CA GLN A 162 22.23 -27.81 -40.93
C GLN A 162 21.73 -28.95 -41.82
N LYS A 163 20.54 -29.51 -41.56
CA LYS A 163 19.93 -30.51 -42.45
C LYS A 163 19.49 -29.90 -43.78
N GLY A 164 18.89 -28.70 -43.75
CA GLY A 164 18.54 -27.96 -44.97
C GLY A 164 19.78 -27.55 -45.81
N VAL A 165 20.91 -27.27 -45.17
CA VAL A 165 22.20 -26.98 -45.84
C VAL A 165 22.86 -28.26 -46.41
N ARG A 166 22.67 -29.43 -45.77
CA ARG A 166 23.21 -30.70 -46.26
C ARG A 166 22.42 -31.29 -47.43
N GLU A 167 21.09 -31.09 -47.49
CA GLU A 167 20.27 -31.51 -48.64
C GLU A 167 20.49 -30.65 -49.90
N SER A 168 21.08 -29.46 -49.76
CA SER A 168 21.37 -28.54 -50.88
C SER A 168 22.80 -28.65 -51.45
N SER A 169 23.63 -29.58 -50.98
CA SER A 169 24.95 -29.88 -51.56
C SER A 169 24.86 -31.06 -52.57
N PRO A 170 25.29 -30.91 -53.84
CA PRO A 170 24.93 -31.83 -54.92
C PRO A 170 25.69 -33.16 -54.90
N LYS A 171 24.96 -34.28 -55.03
CA LYS A 171 25.46 -35.54 -55.58
C LYS A 171 25.72 -35.35 -57.09
N GLN A 172 26.94 -34.99 -57.48
CA GLN A 172 27.38 -35.16 -58.86
C GLN A 172 28.91 -35.22 -58.95
N ALA A 173 29.44 -36.45 -59.06
CA ALA A 173 30.61 -36.82 -59.87
C ALA A 173 31.06 -38.25 -59.50
N ASP A 174 30.35 -39.26 -59.99
CA ASP A 174 30.94 -40.55 -60.36
C ASP A 174 30.01 -41.26 -61.36
N GLU A 175 30.23 -40.99 -62.64
CA GLU A 175 29.92 -41.90 -63.76
C GLU A 175 30.43 -41.24 -65.06
N SER A 176 31.59 -41.70 -65.55
CA SER A 176 32.01 -41.85 -66.97
C SER A 176 33.53 -42.02 -67.06
#